data_AF-A0A1G3D6K5-F1
#
_entry.id   AF-A0A1G3D6K5-F1
#
_cell.length_a   1.000
_cell.length_b   1.000
_cell.length_c   1.000
_cell.angle_alpha   90.00
_cell.angle_beta   90.00
_cell.angle_gamma   90.00
#
_symmetry.space_group_name_H-M   'P 1'
#
loop_
_entity.id
_entity.type
_entity.pdbx_description
1 polymer ?
#
loop_
_entity_poly.entity_id
_entity_poly.type
_entity_poly.pdbx_seq_one_letter_code
_entity_poly.pdbx_strand_id
1 'polypeptide(L)' 'MNIIDVVEKEQMKKATPQFSIGDQVDVSVKIIEGDKERIQVFSGVVIARNGGGFKETFTVRRIVQGEGVERVFPIH' A
#
# COMPACT_ATOMS: atom_id res chain seq x y z
N MET A 1 -19.23 -19.68 7.85
CA MET A 1 -18.70 -18.97 6.67
C MET A 1 -19.48 -17.67 6.57
N ASN A 2 -18.85 -16.51 6.77
CA ASN A 2 -19.54 -15.24 6.65
C ASN A 2 -19.58 -14.84 5.17
N ILE A 3 -20.68 -14.26 4.68
CA ILE A 3 -20.82 -13.90 3.26
C ILE A 3 -19.73 -12.88 2.86
N ILE A 4 -19.35 -12.04 3.81
CA ILE A 4 -18.28 -11.04 3.68
C ILE A 4 -16.93 -11.70 3.34
N ASP A 5 -16.62 -12.86 3.94
CA ASP A 5 -15.35 -13.57 3.68
C ASP A 5 -15.23 -14.03 2.22
N VAL A 6 -16.36 -14.35 1.58
CA VAL A 6 -16.39 -14.79 0.18
C VAL A 6 -16.10 -13.61 -0.74
N VAL A 7 -16.75 -12.47 -0.50
CA VAL A 7 -16.55 -11.24 -1.29
C VAL A 7 -15.13 -10.71 -1.11
N GLU A 8 -14.59 -10.73 0.11
CA GLU A 8 -13.21 -10.28 0.38
C GLU A 8 -12.21 -11.14 -0.39
N LYS A 9 -12.40 -12.46 -0.47
CA LYS A 9 -11.52 -13.36 -1.24
C LYS A 9 -11.55 -13.09 -2.74
N GLU A 10 -12.71 -12.73 -3.31
CA GLU A 10 -12.81 -12.41 -4.74
C GLU A 10 -12.10 -11.12 -5.13
N GLN A 11 -12.01 -10.16 -4.20
CA GLN A 11 -11.38 -8.85 -4.40
C GLN A 11 -9.87 -8.85 -4.12
N MET A 12 -9.31 -9.94 -3.56
CA MET A 12 -7.87 -10.03 -3.30
C MET A 12 -7.07 -10.15 -4.59
N LYS A 13 -6.09 -9.25 -4.76
CA LYS A 13 -5.04 -9.39 -5.78
C LYS A 13 -4.38 -10.78 -5.70
N LYS A 14 -4.30 -11.48 -6.84
CA LYS A 14 -3.71 -12.84 -6.94
C LYS A 14 -2.20 -12.86 -6.72
N ALA A 15 -1.51 -11.77 -7.05
CA ALA A 15 -0.06 -11.64 -6.89
C ALA A 15 0.22 -10.38 -6.07
N THR A 16 0.51 -10.57 -4.78
CA THR A 16 1.05 -9.52 -3.92
C THR A 16 2.55 -9.71 -3.78
N PRO A 17 3.36 -8.66 -3.96
CA PRO A 17 4.80 -8.76 -3.75
C PRO A 17 5.09 -9.12 -2.29
N GLN A 18 6.08 -9.99 -2.06
CA GLN A 18 6.56 -10.28 -0.72
C GLN A 18 7.56 -9.20 -0.29
N PHE A 19 7.26 -8.53 0.81
CA PHE A 19 8.12 -7.54 1.47
C PHE A 19 7.84 -7.55 2.97
N SER A 20 8.81 -7.10 3.76
CA SER A 20 8.79 -7.08 5.22
C SER A 20 9.04 -5.68 5.76
N ILE A 21 8.78 -5.50 7.06
CA ILE A 21 9.16 -4.29 7.78
C ILE A 21 10.69 -4.16 7.74
N GLY A 22 11.18 -2.98 7.35
CA GLY A 22 12.60 -2.70 7.13
C GLY A 22 13.00 -2.64 5.66
N ASP A 23 12.19 -3.19 4.75
CA ASP A 23 12.50 -3.18 3.32
C ASP A 23 12.31 -1.77 2.73
N GLN A 24 13.17 -1.42 1.77
CA GLN A 24 12.99 -0.24 0.93
C GLN A 24 12.11 -0.59 -0.27
N VAL A 25 11.04 0.16 -0.46
CA VAL A 25 10.03 -0.09 -1.50
C VAL A 25 9.72 1.16 -2.30
N ASP A 26 9.39 0.95 -3.58
CA ASP A 26 8.88 1.97 -4.48
C ASP A 26 7.39 1.70 -4.76
N VAL A 27 6.51 2.52 -4.18
CA VAL A 27 5.07 2.38 -4.36
C VAL A 27 4.59 3.29 -5.48
N SER A 28 4.23 2.73 -6.62
CA SER A 28 3.66 3.46 -7.76
C SER A 28 2.18 3.77 -7.51
N VAL A 29 1.87 5.01 -7.16
CA VAL A 29 0.52 5.49 -6.87
C VAL A 29 -0.07 6.13 -8.11
N LYS A 30 -1.21 5.62 -8.59
CA LYS A 30 -2.01 6.32 -9.59
C LYS A 30 -2.74 7.49 -8.92
N ILE A 31 -2.58 8.68 -9.47
CA ILE A 31 -3.25 9.91 -9.03
C ILE A 31 -4.09 10.42 -10.19
N ILE A 32 -5.36 10.70 -9.91
CA ILE A 32 -6.33 11.21 -10.87
C ILE A 32 -6.73 12.61 -10.41
N GLU A 33 -6.38 13.62 -11.20
CA GLU A 33 -6.64 15.03 -10.94
C GLU A 33 -7.51 15.58 -12.08
N GLY A 34 -8.83 15.48 -11.91
CA GLY A 34 -9.80 15.77 -12.98
C GLY A 34 -9.63 14.81 -14.15
N ASP A 35 -9.41 15.34 -15.35
CA ASP A 35 -9.19 14.55 -16.57
C ASP A 35 -7.74 14.04 -16.73
N LYS A 36 -6.81 14.42 -15.85
CA LYS A 36 -5.41 14.00 -15.94
C LYS A 36 -5.12 12.84 -15.00
N GLU A 37 -4.56 11.76 -15.55
CA GLU A 37 -3.99 10.66 -14.79
C GLU A 37 -2.47 10.73 -14.80
N ARG A 38 -1.82 10.52 -13.64
CA ARG A 38 -0.37 10.34 -13.53
C ARG A 38 -0.02 9.24 -12.55
N ILE A 39 1.16 8.66 -12.74
CA ILE A 39 1.75 7.72 -11.78
C ILE A 39 2.81 8.49 -10.99
N GLN A 40 2.65 8.54 -9.67
CA GLN A 40 3.63 9.11 -8.76
C GLN A 40 4.24 7.99 -7.90
N VAL A 41 5.57 7.89 -7.89
CA VAL A 41 6.29 6.93 -7.07
C VAL A 41 6.50 7.50 -5.66
N PHE A 42 6.13 6.71 -4.65
CA PHE A 42 6.44 6.95 -3.25
C PHE A 42 7.50 5.93 -2.81
N SER A 43 8.77 6.36 -2.84
CA SER A 43 9.91 5.57 -2.38
C SER A 43 10.17 5.81 -0.89
N GLY A 44 10.37 4.73 -0.12
CA GLY A 44 10.71 4.81 1.30
C GLY A 44 10.86 3.45 1.96
N VAL A 45 11.03 3.44 3.28
CA VAL A 45 11.18 2.23 4.08
C VAL A 45 9.84 1.82 4.66
N VAL A 46 9.53 0.52 4.60
CA VAL A 46 8.35 -0.04 5.26
C VAL A 46 8.58 -0.08 6.76
N ILE A 47 7.75 0.62 7.54
CA ILE A 47 7.89 0.73 8.99
C ILE A 47 6.83 -0.05 9.76
N ALA A 48 5.73 -0.41 9.12
CA ALA A 48 4.65 -1.18 9.73
C ALA A 48 3.88 -1.98 8.67
N ARG A 49 3.29 -3.09 9.10
CA ARG A 49 2.35 -3.91 8.33
C ARG A 49 1.30 -4.44 9.29
N ASN A 50 0.03 -4.14 9.04
CA ASN A 50 -1.06 -4.36 9.98
C ASN A 50 -2.28 -4.99 9.30
N GLY A 51 -3.04 -5.76 10.08
CA GLY A 51 -4.24 -6.45 9.61
C GLY A 51 -3.94 -7.80 8.94
N GLY A 52 -4.89 -8.27 8.15
CA GLY A 52 -4.77 -9.51 7.39
C GLY A 52 -5.90 -9.65 6.36
N GLY A 53 -5.67 -10.47 5.33
CA GLY A 53 -6.61 -10.66 4.23
C GLY A 53 -6.81 -9.37 3.44
N PHE A 54 -8.06 -9.09 3.03
CA PHE A 54 -8.37 -7.91 2.23
C PHE A 54 -8.08 -6.56 2.93
N LYS A 55 -8.18 -6.52 4.26
CA LYS A 55 -7.97 -5.31 5.07
C LYS A 55 -6.50 -5.06 5.42
N GLU A 56 -5.58 -5.83 4.84
CA GLU A 56 -4.16 -5.71 5.14
C GLU A 56 -3.56 -4.42 4.59
N THR A 57 -2.78 -3.73 5.42
CA THR A 57 -2.17 -2.44 5.12
C THR A 57 -0.69 -2.43 5.48
N PHE A 58 0.06 -1.55 4.85
CA PHE A 58 1.47 -1.29 5.17
C PHE A 58 1.77 0.20 5.16
N THR A 59 2.72 0.61 5.99
CA THR A 59 3.13 2.01 6.13
C THR A 59 4.53 2.19 5.59
N VAL A 60 4.69 3.13 4.67
CA VAL A 60 5.99 3.53 4.11
C VAL A 60 6.36 4.91 4.63
N ARG A 61 7.59 5.05 5.11
CA ARG A 61 8.17 6.30 5.60
C ARG A 61 9.30 6.77 4.71
N ARG A 62 9.36 8.07 4.45
CA ARG A 62 10.49 8.73 3.80
C ARG A 62 10.75 10.11 4.40
N ILE A 63 11.94 10.64 4.19
CA ILE A 63 12.27 12.04 4.55
C ILE A 63 12.10 12.91 3.31
N VAL A 64 11.34 13.99 3.44
CA VAL A 64 11.18 15.00 2.39
C VAL A 64 11.55 16.35 3.00
N GLN A 65 12.56 17.01 2.43
CA GLN A 65 12.99 18.35 2.89
C GLN A 65 13.27 18.44 4.41
N GLY A 66 13.80 17.36 4.99
CA GLY A 66 14.12 17.29 6.42
C GLY A 66 12.96 16.84 7.32
N GLU A 67 11.74 16.71 6.79
CA GLU A 67 10.57 16.26 7.53
C GLU A 67 10.21 14.80 7.22
N GLY A 68 9.79 14.06 8.24
CA GLY A 68 9.31 12.70 8.09
C GLY A 68 7.91 12.66 7.51
N VAL A 69 7.75 11.98 6.37
CA VAL A 69 6.44 11.76 5.74
C VAL A 69 6.15 10.28 5.74
N GLU A 70 5.01 9.92 6.33
CA GLU A 70 4.51 8.55 6.40
C GLU A 70 3.23 8.43 5.59
N ARG A 71 3.09 7.32 4.87
CA ARG A 71 1.87 7.03 4.11
C ARG A 71 1.48 5.57 4.28
N VAL A 72 0.21 5.36 4.59
CA VAL A 72 -0.39 4.04 4.75
C VAL A 72 -1.06 3.63 3.44
N PHE A 73 -0.83 2.40 3.00
CA PHE A 73 -1.38 1.84 1.78
C PHE A 73 -2.10 0.51 2.07
N PRO A 74 -3.26 0.25 1.45
CA PRO A 74 -3.80 -1.10 1.37
C PRO A 74 -2.94 -1.96 0.44
N ILE A 75 -2.81 -3.25 0.75
CA ILE A 75 -2.09 -4.20 -0.10
C ILE A 75 -2.92 -4.57 -1.34
N HIS A 76 -4.21 -4.81 -1.13
CA HIS A 76 -5.15 -5.25 -2.15
C HIS A 76 -5.84 -4.08 -2.85
#